data_AF-A0AAD9NZ34-F1
#
_entry.id   AF-A0AAD9NZ34-F1
#
_cell.length_a   1.000
_cell.length_b   1.000
_cell.length_c   1.000
_cell.angle_alpha   90.00
_cell.angle_beta   90.00
_cell.angle_gamma   90.00
#
_symmetry.space_group_name_H-M   'P 1'
#
loop_
_entity.id
_entity.type
_entity.pdbx_description
1 polymer ?
#
loop_
_entity_poly.entity_id
_entity_poly.type
_entity_poly.pdbx_seq_one_letter_code
_entity_poly.pdbx_strand_id
1 'polypeptide(L)'
;MKAVLFICVYVCVCVCVCVCVCVCVCVFMIGGIREVWRIADEGGRINVWNFDPNPLARSTVWTYLIGGFFRVLTPSLQKQVYIQRYKTVHTAKEAQLAVYWNMPMYLGMTTLFAITGLVLFATYHKCDPFLAGRITKRDQMMPLLVVETLGHLPGFSGPFLACLCSAANSSTSSAQNSLAATFLSDIARPIYRRCTGRHLGTKRSTRVAELTAAAVGIVNVLMAFVIIQWKGTLFHLTIQITGMLSSPFAGMFVVGMLFPFCNTKSALGGLFTAFGVTLWLGVGSMLQTTRAPSVLATTADGCPVNATTNSNYTVWDSTTSQTHVFGQHNSTNIFHMTDLYRMSPMMYAAVGSSVSVIVAVFLGGVSSAYYRGKPLYQ
;
A
#
# COMPACT_ATOMS: atom_id res chain seq x y z
N MET A 1 -16.17 -9.45 16.21
CA MET A 1 -15.14 -8.39 16.20
C MET A 1 -14.07 -8.59 17.29
N LYS A 2 -14.43 -8.78 18.57
CA LYS A 2 -13.46 -9.03 19.66
C LYS A 2 -12.46 -10.17 19.36
N ALA A 3 -12.94 -11.33 18.91
CA ALA A 3 -12.07 -12.46 18.54
C ALA A 3 -11.06 -12.10 17.42
N VAL A 4 -11.48 -11.34 16.41
CA VAL A 4 -10.61 -10.89 15.32
C VAL A 4 -9.50 -9.98 15.84
N LEU A 5 -9.81 -9.09 16.80
CA LEU A 5 -8.81 -8.21 17.41
C LEU A 5 -7.74 -8.98 18.18
N PHE A 6 -8.14 -9.98 18.99
CA PHE A 6 -7.17 -10.83 19.70
C PHE A 6 -6.24 -11.58 18.75
N ILE A 7 -6.79 -12.15 17.67
CA ILE A 7 -5.99 -12.82 16.64
C ILE A 7 -5.01 -11.83 15.99
N CYS A 8 -5.46 -10.62 15.63
CA CYS A 8 -4.57 -9.61 15.06
C CYS A 8 -3.39 -9.26 15.97
N VAL A 9 -3.61 -9.18 17.29
CA VAL A 9 -2.53 -8.91 18.26
C VAL A 9 -1.54 -10.08 18.29
N TYR A 10 -2.03 -11.32 18.45
CA TYR A 10 -1.17 -12.50 18.49
C TYR A 10 -0.32 -12.64 17.23
N VAL A 11 -0.95 -12.47 16.06
CA VAL A 11 -0.27 -12.55 14.77
C VAL A 11 0.76 -11.43 14.61
N CYS A 12 0.44 -10.21 15.02
CA CYS A 12 1.38 -9.09 14.98
C CYS A 12 2.63 -9.39 15.81
N VAL A 13 2.44 -9.87 17.05
CA VAL A 13 3.55 -10.24 17.95
C VAL A 13 4.37 -11.38 17.34
N CYS A 14 3.72 -12.44 16.86
CA CYS A 14 4.40 -13.58 16.22
C CYS A 14 5.27 -13.14 15.04
N VAL A 15 4.70 -12.34 14.12
CA VAL A 15 5.43 -11.85 12.94
C VAL A 15 6.60 -10.97 13.36
N CYS A 16 6.41 -10.04 14.30
CA CYS A 16 7.50 -9.21 14.81
C CYS A 16 8.64 -10.06 15.40
N VAL A 17 8.31 -11.04 16.24
CA VAL A 17 9.31 -11.92 16.86
C VAL A 17 10.07 -12.72 15.79
N CYS A 18 9.36 -13.36 14.86
CA CYS A 18 10.01 -14.15 13.81
C CYS A 18 10.91 -13.30 12.91
N VAL A 19 10.46 -12.11 12.52
CA VAL A 19 11.25 -11.18 11.69
C VAL A 19 12.47 -10.68 12.46
N CYS A 20 12.30 -10.27 13.73
CA CYS A 20 13.42 -9.84 14.57
C CYS A 20 14.47 -10.93 14.75
N VAL A 21 14.05 -12.18 15.04
CA VAL A 21 14.99 -13.31 15.18
C VAL A 21 15.72 -13.56 13.86
N CYS A 22 15.00 -13.59 12.73
CA CYS A 22 15.61 -13.77 11.42
C CYS A 22 16.64 -12.68 11.10
N VAL A 23 16.28 -11.41 11.35
CA VAL A 23 17.18 -10.27 11.16
C VAL A 23 18.41 -10.39 12.06
N CYS A 24 18.25 -10.70 13.35
CA CYS A 24 19.37 -10.83 14.28
C CYS A 24 20.34 -11.94 13.84
N VAL A 25 19.83 -13.10 13.43
CA VAL A 25 20.67 -14.22 12.95
C VAL A 25 21.39 -13.84 11.66
N CYS A 26 20.70 -13.22 10.70
CA CYS A 26 21.33 -12.76 9.45
C CYS A 26 22.43 -11.73 9.72
N VAL A 27 22.16 -10.75 10.58
CA VAL A 27 23.13 -9.72 10.97
C VAL A 27 24.37 -10.37 11.61
N PHE A 28 24.20 -11.38 12.46
CA PHE A 28 25.32 -12.13 13.05
C PHE A 28 26.13 -12.87 11.98
N MET A 29 25.46 -13.57 11.07
CA MET A 29 26.10 -14.34 9.98
C MET A 29 26.88 -13.46 9.00
N ILE A 30 26.43 -12.22 8.76
CA ILE A 30 27.10 -11.27 7.87
C ILE A 30 28.36 -10.64 8.54
N GLY A 31 28.49 -10.70 9.87
CA GLY A 31 29.58 -10.07 10.61
C GLY A 31 29.18 -8.77 11.34
N GLY A 32 27.88 -8.54 11.53
CA GLY A 32 27.34 -7.45 12.34
C GLY A 32 26.64 -6.35 11.54
N ILE A 33 25.98 -5.43 12.25
CA ILE A 33 25.15 -4.38 11.65
C ILE A 33 25.97 -3.38 10.81
N ARG A 34 27.23 -3.16 11.19
CA ARG A 34 28.15 -2.26 10.48
C ARG A 34 28.47 -2.78 9.09
N GLU A 35 28.61 -4.09 8.95
CA GLU A 35 28.89 -4.73 7.68
C GLU A 35 27.66 -4.72 6.77
N VAL A 36 26.46 -4.97 7.34
CA VAL A 36 25.20 -4.80 6.62
C VAL A 36 25.06 -3.38 6.07
N TRP A 37 25.40 -2.36 6.88
CA TRP A 37 25.36 -0.96 6.44
C TRP A 37 26.38 -0.68 5.32
N ARG A 38 27.61 -1.18 5.45
CA ARG A 38 28.67 -1.03 4.44
C ARG A 38 28.23 -1.62 3.08
N ILE A 39 27.72 -2.86 3.08
CA ILE A 39 27.23 -3.53 1.87
C ILE A 39 26.06 -2.76 1.26
N ALA A 40 25.13 -2.26 2.08
CA ALA A 40 23.99 -1.49 1.61
C ALA A 40 24.40 -0.14 0.99
N ASP A 41 25.43 0.52 1.54
CA ASP A 41 25.97 1.77 1.04
C ASP A 41 26.71 1.58 -0.29
N GLU A 42 27.57 0.55 -0.39
CA GLU A 42 28.24 0.15 -1.64
C GLU A 42 27.23 -0.25 -2.73
N GLY A 43 26.12 -0.87 -2.33
CA GLY A 43 25.00 -1.16 -3.22
C GLY A 43 24.13 0.05 -3.59
N GLY A 44 24.46 1.26 -3.13
CA GLY A 44 23.73 2.50 -3.41
C GLY A 44 22.33 2.57 -2.82
N ARG A 45 22.02 1.76 -1.80
CA ARG A 45 20.67 1.65 -1.21
C ARG A 45 20.43 2.58 -0.03
N ILE A 46 21.50 3.17 0.51
CA ILE A 46 21.42 4.16 1.58
C ILE A 46 21.36 5.55 0.96
N ASN A 47 20.14 6.02 0.69
CA ASN A 47 19.90 7.41 0.30
C ASN A 47 18.82 8.04 1.20
N VAL A 48 19.24 8.39 2.42
CA VAL A 48 18.34 8.88 3.48
C VAL A 48 17.91 10.33 3.23
N TRP A 49 18.80 11.15 2.66
CA TRP A 49 18.67 12.60 2.62
C TRP A 49 18.50 13.14 1.20
N ASN A 50 17.63 12.52 0.41
CA ASN A 50 17.29 13.04 -0.93
C ASN A 50 16.23 14.15 -0.84
N PHE A 51 16.67 15.40 -0.86
CA PHE A 51 15.82 16.60 -0.77
C PHE A 51 15.35 17.15 -2.11
N ASP A 52 15.52 16.42 -3.22
CA ASP A 52 15.03 16.83 -4.53
C ASP A 52 13.50 17.12 -4.48
N PRO A 53 13.07 18.37 -4.78
CA PRO A 53 11.65 18.73 -4.77
C PRO A 53 10.85 18.11 -5.93
N ASN A 54 11.49 17.42 -6.87
CA ASN A 54 10.82 16.82 -8.00
C ASN A 54 9.81 15.73 -7.57
N PRO A 55 8.49 15.90 -7.80
CA PRO A 55 7.46 14.92 -7.43
C PRO A 55 7.50 13.65 -8.30
N LEU A 56 8.25 13.68 -9.41
CA LEU A 56 8.49 12.53 -10.29
C LEU A 56 9.57 11.61 -9.75
N ALA A 57 10.41 12.08 -8.82
CA ALA A 57 11.39 11.23 -8.17
C ALA A 57 10.67 10.24 -7.25
N ARG A 58 11.05 8.95 -7.34
CA ARG A 58 10.35 7.84 -6.68
C ARG A 58 10.38 7.95 -5.15
N SER A 59 11.52 8.39 -4.62
CA SER A 59 11.85 8.38 -3.19
C SER A 59 12.67 9.61 -2.83
N THR A 60 11.98 10.67 -2.42
CA THR A 60 12.53 11.90 -1.84
C THR A 60 11.89 12.16 -0.48
N VAL A 61 12.54 12.97 0.36
CA VAL A 61 12.00 13.39 1.67
C VAL A 61 10.59 13.97 1.50
N TRP A 62 10.35 14.77 0.45
CA TRP A 62 9.04 15.34 0.13
C TRP A 62 8.00 14.29 -0.24
N THR A 63 8.39 13.29 -1.04
CA THR A 63 7.48 12.19 -1.41
C THR A 63 6.99 11.38 -0.22
N TYR A 64 7.86 11.15 0.76
CA TYR A 64 7.50 10.45 1.99
C TYR A 64 6.78 11.35 2.99
N LEU A 65 7.15 12.62 3.13
CA LEU A 65 6.50 13.53 4.08
C LEU A 65 5.04 13.81 3.66
N ILE A 66 4.84 14.30 2.43
CA ILE A 66 3.52 14.65 1.92
C ILE A 66 2.74 13.40 1.54
N GLY A 67 3.34 12.50 0.76
CA GLY A 67 2.68 11.26 0.33
C GLY A 67 2.40 10.31 1.50
N GLY A 68 3.33 10.21 2.46
CA GLY A 68 3.15 9.43 3.69
C GLY A 68 2.07 9.99 4.60
N PHE A 69 1.97 11.32 4.74
CA PHE A 69 0.89 11.96 5.47
C PHE A 69 -0.48 11.58 4.91
N PHE A 70 -0.70 11.76 3.60
CA PHE A 70 -1.96 11.38 2.97
C PHE A 70 -2.20 9.87 2.97
N ARG A 71 -1.14 9.06 2.91
CA ARG A 71 -1.22 7.60 3.02
C ARG A 71 -1.75 7.14 4.38
N VAL A 72 -1.41 7.82 5.48
CA VAL A 72 -1.91 7.50 6.83
C VAL A 72 -3.28 8.14 7.07
N LEU A 73 -3.51 9.35 6.56
CA LEU A 73 -4.75 10.09 6.73
C LEU A 73 -5.93 9.41 6.00
N THR A 74 -5.73 9.08 4.72
CA THR A 74 -6.76 8.52 3.82
C THR A 74 -7.52 7.34 4.43
N PRO A 75 -6.85 6.26 4.91
CA PRO A 75 -7.53 5.14 5.52
C PRO A 75 -8.22 5.52 6.83
N SER A 76 -7.61 6.39 7.64
CA SER A 76 -8.13 6.78 8.96
C SER A 76 -9.46 7.53 8.88
N LEU A 77 -9.71 8.29 7.82
CA LEU A 77 -10.92 9.09 7.65
C LEU A 77 -12.14 8.27 7.19
N GLN A 78 -11.94 7.35 6.26
CA GLN A 78 -13.06 6.74 5.51
C GLN A 78 -13.21 5.24 5.69
N LYS A 79 -12.13 4.51 6.08
CA LYS A 79 -12.19 3.05 6.07
C LYS A 79 -13.04 2.57 7.25
N GLN A 80 -14.12 1.88 6.91
CA GLN A 80 -15.06 1.32 7.86
C GLN A 80 -14.39 0.40 8.91
N VAL A 81 -13.30 -0.29 8.55
CA VAL A 81 -12.52 -1.11 9.50
C VAL A 81 -12.07 -0.29 10.73
N TYR A 82 -11.61 0.95 10.54
CA TYR A 82 -11.13 1.79 11.65
C TYR A 82 -12.30 2.28 12.51
N ILE A 83 -13.37 2.76 11.88
CA ILE A 83 -14.58 3.21 12.58
C ILE A 83 -15.18 2.08 13.43
N GLN A 84 -15.23 0.87 12.88
CA GLN A 84 -15.67 -0.33 13.59
C GLN A 84 -14.83 -0.59 14.84
N ARG A 85 -13.49 -0.48 14.74
CA ARG A 85 -12.58 -0.66 15.87
C ARG A 85 -12.77 0.42 16.94
N TYR A 86 -12.91 1.68 16.55
CA TYR A 86 -13.15 2.77 17.51
C TYR A 86 -14.47 2.58 18.26
N LYS A 87 -15.50 2.03 17.62
CA LYS A 87 -16.79 1.70 18.27
C LYS A 87 -16.75 0.50 19.22
N THR A 88 -15.64 -0.24 19.29
CA THR A 88 -15.49 -1.33 20.28
C THR A 88 -15.02 -0.85 21.65
N VAL A 89 -14.59 0.40 21.73
CA VAL A 89 -14.04 1.03 22.92
C VAL A 89 -15.16 1.75 23.69
N HIS A 90 -15.07 1.82 25.01
CA HIS A 90 -16.14 2.36 25.87
C HIS A 90 -16.26 3.88 25.78
N THR A 91 -15.14 4.59 25.65
CA THR A 91 -15.11 6.05 25.65
C THR A 91 -14.39 6.64 24.43
N ALA A 92 -14.77 7.86 24.05
CA ALA A 92 -14.12 8.60 22.97
C ALA A 92 -12.63 8.90 23.29
N LYS A 93 -12.31 9.15 24.56
CA LYS A 93 -10.92 9.40 25.01
C LYS A 93 -10.03 8.19 24.77
N GLU A 94 -10.50 6.99 25.10
CA GLU A 94 -9.75 5.75 24.84
C GLU A 94 -9.61 5.48 23.33
N ALA A 95 -10.63 5.81 22.52
CA ALA A 95 -10.53 5.71 21.07
C ALA A 95 -9.48 6.68 20.50
N GLN A 96 -9.41 7.92 21.00
CA GLN A 96 -8.36 8.88 20.64
C GLN A 96 -6.97 8.38 21.06
N LEU A 97 -6.84 7.84 22.28
CA LEU A 97 -5.59 7.26 22.77
C LEU A 97 -5.13 6.10 21.88
N ALA A 98 -6.04 5.25 21.41
CA ALA A 98 -5.73 4.19 20.46
C ALA A 98 -5.20 4.72 19.12
N VAL A 99 -5.72 5.85 18.62
CA VAL A 99 -5.18 6.51 17.42
C VAL A 99 -3.77 7.04 17.67
N TYR A 100 -3.51 7.65 18.82
CA TYR A 100 -2.17 8.14 19.17
C TYR A 100 -1.16 7.00 19.28
N TRP A 101 -1.52 5.86 19.89
CA TRP A 101 -0.66 4.68 19.96
C TRP A 101 -0.40 4.03 18.60
N ASN A 102 -1.35 4.12 17.66
CA ASN A 102 -1.18 3.57 16.32
C ASN A 102 -0.03 4.24 15.55
N MET A 103 0.27 5.52 15.79
CA MET A 103 1.32 6.26 15.08
C MET A 103 2.74 5.73 15.35
N PRO A 104 3.24 5.64 16.60
CA PRO A 104 4.56 5.09 16.89
C PRO A 104 4.66 3.59 16.55
N MET A 105 3.57 2.82 16.70
CA MET A 105 3.55 1.41 16.30
C MET A 105 3.71 1.24 14.79
N TYR A 106 3.02 2.07 14.00
CA TYR A 106 3.15 2.08 12.54
C TYR A 106 4.56 2.46 12.09
N LEU A 107 5.15 3.48 12.72
CA LEU A 107 6.52 3.89 12.46
C LEU A 107 7.51 2.78 12.79
N GLY A 108 7.42 2.18 13.98
CA GLY A 108 8.30 1.10 14.42
C GLY A 108 8.23 -0.13 13.51
N MET A 109 7.01 -0.56 13.12
CA MET A 109 6.83 -1.68 12.20
C MET A 109 7.39 -1.38 10.81
N THR A 110 7.18 -0.17 10.29
CA THR A 110 7.71 0.23 8.97
C THR A 110 9.24 0.25 8.97
N THR A 111 9.85 0.75 10.05
CA THR A 111 11.31 0.74 10.23
C THR A 111 11.86 -0.68 10.33
N LEU A 112 11.20 -1.58 11.07
CA LEU A 112 11.59 -2.99 11.15
C LEU A 112 11.61 -3.65 9.77
N PHE A 113 10.56 -3.45 8.96
CA PHE A 113 10.52 -3.99 7.60
C PHE A 113 11.54 -3.32 6.66
N ALA A 114 11.84 -2.04 6.84
CA ALA A 114 12.89 -1.38 6.07
C ALA A 114 14.28 -1.96 6.38
N ILE A 115 14.61 -2.15 7.67
CA ILE A 115 15.85 -2.81 8.10
C ILE A 115 15.91 -4.25 7.58
N THR A 116 14.81 -4.98 7.64
CA THR A 116 14.71 -6.34 7.08
C THR A 116 15.03 -6.35 5.59
N GLY A 117 14.57 -5.36 4.82
CA GLY A 117 14.91 -5.21 3.41
C GLY A 117 16.39 -4.93 3.14
N LEU A 118 17.07 -4.17 4.00
CA LEU A 118 18.52 -3.95 3.92
C LEU A 118 19.31 -5.22 4.24
N VAL A 119 18.92 -5.93 5.29
CA VAL A 119 19.53 -7.19 5.70
C VAL A 119 19.34 -8.25 4.62
N LEU A 120 18.13 -8.35 4.06
CA LEU A 120 17.82 -9.23 2.93
C LEU A 120 18.74 -8.95 1.73
N PHE A 121 18.97 -7.68 1.40
CA PHE A 121 19.92 -7.31 0.35
C PHE A 121 21.35 -7.71 0.72
N ALA A 122 21.79 -7.41 1.94
CA ALA A 122 23.14 -7.73 2.37
C ALA A 122 23.40 -9.26 2.38
N THR A 123 22.40 -10.08 2.71
CA THR A 123 22.48 -11.55 2.61
C THR A 123 22.64 -12.02 1.16
N TYR A 124 21.89 -11.44 0.23
CA TYR A 124 21.85 -11.88 -1.18
C TYR A 124 22.64 -10.99 -2.14
N HIS A 125 23.55 -10.13 -1.66
CA HIS A 125 24.24 -9.17 -2.53
C HIS A 125 25.14 -9.83 -3.58
N LYS A 126 25.73 -11.00 -3.26
CA LYS A 126 26.61 -11.77 -4.17
C LYS A 126 25.84 -12.71 -5.11
N CYS A 127 24.70 -13.21 -4.64
CA CYS A 127 23.88 -14.16 -5.37
C CYS A 127 22.41 -13.81 -5.16
N ASP A 128 21.83 -13.14 -6.16
CA ASP A 128 20.40 -12.86 -6.18
C ASP A 128 19.61 -14.15 -6.50
N PRO A 129 18.79 -14.67 -5.57
CA PRO A 129 18.03 -15.90 -5.79
C PRO A 129 16.95 -15.76 -6.88
N PHE A 130 16.53 -14.54 -7.21
CA PHE A 130 15.62 -14.28 -8.34
C PHE A 130 16.33 -14.48 -9.68
N LEU A 131 17.56 -13.97 -9.81
CA LEU A 131 18.37 -14.15 -11.03
C LEU A 131 18.86 -15.60 -11.17
N ALA A 132 19.13 -16.27 -10.05
CA ALA A 132 19.50 -17.68 -10.01
C ALA A 132 18.33 -18.64 -10.31
N GLY A 133 17.11 -18.14 -10.53
CA GLY A 133 15.93 -18.98 -10.81
C GLY A 133 15.42 -19.79 -9.61
N ARG A 134 15.87 -19.50 -8.39
CA ARG A 134 15.43 -20.18 -7.15
C ARG A 134 14.04 -19.73 -6.72
N ILE A 135 13.64 -18.52 -7.12
CA ILE A 135 12.31 -17.96 -6.88
C ILE A 135 11.73 -17.38 -8.17
N THR A 136 10.40 -17.44 -8.31
CA THR A 136 9.69 -16.92 -9.49
C THR A 136 9.26 -15.48 -9.33
N LYS A 137 9.08 -15.01 -8.08
CA LYS A 137 8.65 -13.63 -7.77
C LYS A 137 9.51 -13.02 -6.67
N ARG A 138 9.82 -11.73 -6.80
CA ARG A 138 10.60 -10.98 -5.78
C ARG A 138 9.92 -10.94 -4.41
N ASP A 139 8.59 -11.04 -4.34
CA ASP A 139 7.86 -11.05 -3.08
C ASP A 139 8.08 -12.36 -2.25
N GLN A 140 8.70 -13.39 -2.83
CA GLN A 140 9.04 -14.65 -2.16
C GLN A 140 10.38 -14.62 -1.40
N MET A 141 11.12 -13.51 -1.51
CA MET A 141 12.45 -13.36 -0.90
C MET A 141 12.45 -13.56 0.63
N MET A 142 11.50 -12.94 1.34
CA MET A 142 11.48 -13.03 2.80
C MET A 142 11.12 -14.44 3.29
N PRO A 143 10.11 -15.14 2.74
CA PRO A 143 9.91 -16.55 3.03
C PRO A 143 11.13 -17.43 2.74
N LEU A 144 11.81 -17.20 1.61
CA LEU A 144 13.04 -17.93 1.28
C LEU A 144 14.11 -17.72 2.35
N LEU A 145 14.36 -16.46 2.72
CA LEU A 145 15.35 -16.10 3.73
C LEU A 145 15.11 -16.81 5.06
N VAL A 146 13.85 -16.84 5.53
CA VAL A 146 13.49 -17.51 6.78
C VAL A 146 13.75 -19.01 6.70
N VAL A 147 13.35 -19.65 5.60
CA VAL A 147 13.56 -21.09 5.42
C VAL A 147 15.04 -21.44 5.33
N GLU A 148 15.86 -20.64 4.65
CA GLU A 148 17.30 -20.88 4.53
C GLU A 148 18.04 -20.63 5.84
N THR A 149 17.73 -19.52 6.50
CA THR A 149 18.47 -19.09 7.69
C THR A 149 18.06 -19.91 8.91
N LEU A 150 16.78 -20.21 9.05
CA LEU A 150 16.20 -20.80 10.27
C LEU A 150 15.65 -22.21 10.06
N GLY A 151 15.76 -22.77 8.84
CA GLY A 151 15.31 -24.13 8.54
C GLY A 151 16.04 -25.23 9.29
N HIS A 152 17.27 -24.96 9.76
CA HIS A 152 18.02 -25.86 10.61
C HIS A 152 17.44 -25.97 12.03
N LEU A 153 16.61 -25.01 12.46
CA LEU A 153 15.91 -25.04 13.74
C LEU A 153 14.54 -25.70 13.53
N PRO A 154 14.36 -26.96 13.95
CA PRO A 154 13.08 -27.65 13.78
C PRO A 154 11.98 -26.88 14.51
N GLY A 155 10.93 -26.52 13.78
CA GLY A 155 9.79 -25.79 14.33
C GLY A 155 9.85 -24.26 14.20
N PHE A 156 10.85 -23.64 13.56
CA PHE A 156 10.86 -22.19 13.36
C PHE A 156 10.18 -21.74 12.04
N SER A 157 10.46 -22.43 10.93
CA SER A 157 9.94 -22.05 9.61
C SER A 157 8.42 -22.27 9.48
N GLY A 158 7.88 -23.30 10.13
CA GLY A 158 6.45 -23.64 10.10
C GLY A 158 5.56 -22.56 10.73
N PRO A 159 5.78 -22.18 12.01
CA PRO A 159 5.06 -21.09 12.66
C PRO A 159 5.18 -19.74 11.93
N PHE A 160 6.33 -19.43 11.34
CA PHE A 160 6.47 -18.22 10.52
C PHE A 160 5.47 -18.22 9.35
N LEU A 161 5.44 -19.31 8.57
CA LEU A 161 4.53 -19.42 7.43
C LEU A 161 3.05 -19.44 7.89
N ALA A 162 2.74 -20.10 9.00
CA ALA A 162 1.41 -20.10 9.59
C ALA A 162 0.98 -18.69 10.04
N CYS A 163 1.86 -17.95 10.72
CA CYS A 163 1.61 -16.57 11.14
C CYS A 163 1.46 -15.64 9.93
N LEU A 164 2.24 -15.82 8.86
CA LEU A 164 2.11 -15.05 7.62
C LEU A 164 0.74 -15.28 6.94
N CYS A 165 0.31 -16.54 6.81
CA CYS A 165 -1.01 -16.88 6.30
C CYS A 165 -2.14 -16.32 7.19
N SER A 166 -1.97 -16.40 8.51
CA SER A 166 -2.93 -15.83 9.48
C SER A 166 -3.02 -14.30 9.38
N ALA A 167 -1.89 -13.61 9.16
CA ALA A 167 -1.85 -12.16 8.96
C ALA A 167 -2.65 -11.74 7.72
N ALA A 168 -2.42 -12.42 6.60
CA ALA A 168 -3.15 -12.21 5.36
C ALA A 168 -4.67 -12.46 5.56
N ASN A 169 -5.03 -13.58 6.20
CA ASN A 169 -6.42 -13.94 6.46
C ASN A 169 -7.13 -12.94 7.38
N SER A 170 -6.45 -12.43 8.41
CA SER A 170 -7.03 -11.44 9.35
C SER A 170 -7.35 -10.10 8.67
N SER A 171 -6.50 -9.68 7.73
CA SER A 171 -6.68 -8.45 6.94
C SER A 171 -7.83 -8.60 5.95
N THR A 172 -7.85 -9.72 5.22
CA THR A 172 -8.92 -10.05 4.26
C THR A 172 -10.27 -10.18 4.94
N SER A 173 -10.35 -10.89 6.07
CA SER A 173 -11.59 -11.05 6.84
C SER A 173 -12.10 -9.70 7.38
N SER A 174 -11.21 -8.83 7.86
CA SER A 174 -11.60 -7.49 8.33
C SER A 174 -12.17 -6.63 7.20
N ALA A 175 -11.57 -6.69 6.00
CA ALA A 175 -12.05 -5.99 4.82
C ALA A 175 -13.41 -6.53 4.34
N GLN A 176 -13.57 -7.85 4.27
CA GLN A 176 -14.84 -8.50 3.90
C GLN A 176 -15.97 -8.16 4.87
N ASN A 177 -15.71 -8.23 6.18
CA ASN A 177 -16.70 -7.88 7.20
C ASN A 177 -17.10 -6.41 7.14
N SER A 178 -16.14 -5.53 6.84
CA SER A 178 -16.41 -4.10 6.67
C SER A 178 -17.27 -3.84 5.43
N LEU A 179 -16.96 -4.50 4.31
CA LEU A 179 -17.73 -4.35 3.08
C LEU A 179 -19.14 -4.92 3.21
N ALA A 180 -19.30 -6.09 3.86
CA ALA A 180 -20.61 -6.65 4.17
C ALA A 180 -21.42 -5.74 5.09
N ALA A 181 -20.79 -5.14 6.10
CA ALA A 181 -21.45 -4.18 6.99
C ALA A 181 -21.89 -2.92 6.25
N THR A 182 -21.01 -2.32 5.43
CA THR A 182 -21.31 -1.14 4.60
C THR A 182 -22.41 -1.44 3.59
N PHE A 183 -22.37 -2.57 2.89
CA PHE A 183 -23.43 -2.98 1.97
C PHE A 183 -24.77 -3.14 2.70
N LEU A 184 -24.77 -3.78 3.87
CA LEU A 184 -25.98 -3.95 4.65
C LEU A 184 -26.56 -2.61 5.14
N SER A 185 -25.73 -1.73 5.70
CA SER A 185 -26.16 -0.45 6.28
C SER A 185 -26.54 0.60 5.25
N ASP A 186 -25.78 0.68 4.16
CA ASP A 186 -25.82 1.83 3.25
C ASP A 186 -26.59 1.50 1.97
N ILE A 187 -26.74 0.22 1.62
CA ILE A 187 -27.42 -0.22 0.39
C ILE A 187 -28.66 -1.06 0.73
N ALA A 188 -28.50 -2.21 1.37
CA ALA A 188 -29.58 -3.17 1.54
C ALA A 188 -30.71 -2.66 2.44
N ARG A 189 -30.38 -2.08 3.60
CA ARG A 189 -31.39 -1.52 4.53
C ARG A 189 -32.16 -0.34 3.93
N PRO A 190 -31.52 0.69 3.33
CA PRO A 190 -32.23 1.80 2.71
C PRO A 190 -33.11 1.37 1.55
N ILE A 191 -32.62 0.50 0.66
CA ILE A 191 -33.42 -0.01 -0.48
C ILE A 191 -34.62 -0.81 0.03
N TYR A 192 -34.42 -1.72 0.99
CA TYR A 192 -35.52 -2.50 1.54
C TYR A 192 -36.58 -1.62 2.21
N ARG A 193 -36.15 -0.64 3.01
CA ARG A 193 -37.04 0.34 3.65
C ARG A 193 -37.81 1.14 2.61
N ARG A 194 -37.18 1.53 1.50
CA ARG A 194 -37.83 2.27 0.41
C ARG A 194 -38.84 1.42 -0.36
N CYS A 195 -38.55 0.14 -0.60
CA CYS A 195 -39.42 -0.74 -1.39
C CYS A 195 -40.58 -1.34 -0.58
N THR A 196 -40.37 -1.67 0.71
CA THR A 196 -41.38 -2.37 1.53
C THR A 196 -41.91 -1.56 2.71
N GLY A 197 -41.35 -0.38 2.98
CA GLY A 197 -41.72 0.46 4.12
C GLY A 197 -41.32 -0.12 5.49
N ARG A 198 -40.72 -1.32 5.54
CA ARG A 198 -40.41 -2.06 6.77
C ARG A 198 -38.90 -2.08 7.04
N HIS A 199 -38.55 -2.28 8.31
CA HIS A 199 -37.17 -2.51 8.71
C HIS A 199 -36.75 -3.95 8.41
N LEU A 200 -35.51 -4.12 7.96
CA LEU A 200 -34.95 -5.43 7.64
C LEU A 200 -34.72 -6.21 8.93
N GLY A 201 -35.47 -7.30 9.14
CA GLY A 201 -35.35 -8.12 10.36
C GLY A 201 -33.96 -8.72 10.55
N THR A 202 -33.60 -9.06 11.80
CA THR A 202 -32.27 -9.52 12.20
C THR A 202 -31.80 -10.76 11.41
N LYS A 203 -32.65 -11.80 11.29
CA LYS A 203 -32.31 -13.03 10.56
C LYS A 203 -31.97 -12.77 9.08
N ARG A 204 -32.74 -11.90 8.42
CA ARG A 204 -32.50 -11.52 7.01
C ARG A 204 -31.25 -10.65 6.88
N SER A 205 -31.05 -9.72 7.81
CA SER A 205 -29.84 -8.89 7.86
C SER A 205 -28.57 -9.72 7.96
N THR A 206 -28.56 -10.73 8.84
CA THR A 206 -27.43 -11.66 8.97
C THR A 206 -27.19 -12.43 7.68
N ARG A 207 -28.24 -13.01 7.08
CA ARG A 207 -28.11 -13.75 5.81
C ARG A 207 -27.60 -12.88 4.67
N VAL A 208 -28.06 -11.63 4.56
CA VAL A 208 -27.56 -10.68 3.55
C VAL A 208 -26.08 -10.40 3.78
N ALA A 209 -25.66 -10.14 5.02
CA ALA A 209 -24.25 -9.88 5.33
C ALA A 209 -23.35 -11.09 5.02
N GLU A 210 -23.79 -12.30 5.35
CA GLU A 210 -23.06 -13.55 5.04
C GLU A 210 -22.94 -13.79 3.54
N LEU A 211 -24.03 -13.60 2.78
CA LEU A 211 -24.02 -13.72 1.32
C LEU A 211 -23.12 -12.67 0.67
N THR A 212 -23.16 -11.43 1.13
CA THR A 212 -22.25 -10.38 0.64
C THR A 212 -20.80 -10.72 0.95
N ALA A 213 -20.49 -11.20 2.15
CA ALA A 213 -19.14 -11.62 2.51
C ALA A 213 -18.63 -12.78 1.63
N ALA A 214 -19.48 -13.78 1.37
CA ALA A 214 -19.16 -14.89 0.48
C ALA A 214 -18.92 -14.43 -0.97
N ALA A 215 -19.80 -13.58 -1.51
CA ALA A 215 -19.67 -13.03 -2.86
C ALA A 215 -18.36 -12.23 -3.04
N VAL A 216 -18.03 -11.38 -2.07
CA VAL A 216 -16.76 -10.63 -2.05
C VAL A 216 -15.57 -11.58 -1.96
N GLY A 217 -15.67 -12.67 -1.18
CA GLY A 217 -14.66 -13.72 -1.13
C GLY A 217 -14.39 -14.37 -2.49
N ILE A 218 -15.44 -14.71 -3.23
CA ILE A 218 -15.32 -15.26 -4.59
C ILE A 218 -14.59 -14.26 -5.51
N VAL A 219 -15.00 -12.99 -5.48
CA VAL A 219 -14.35 -11.93 -6.28
C VAL A 219 -12.87 -11.77 -5.92
N ASN A 220 -12.52 -11.81 -4.63
CA ASN A 220 -11.12 -11.74 -4.19
C ASN A 220 -10.28 -12.91 -4.71
N VAL A 221 -10.82 -14.14 -4.73
CA VAL A 221 -10.15 -15.32 -5.29
C VAL A 221 -9.95 -15.18 -6.79
N LEU A 222 -10.98 -14.74 -7.52
CA LEU A 222 -10.87 -14.47 -8.96
C LEU A 222 -9.81 -13.42 -9.26
N MET A 223 -9.76 -12.34 -8.47
CA MET A 223 -8.76 -11.29 -8.64
C MET A 223 -7.34 -11.79 -8.31
N ALA A 224 -7.18 -12.75 -7.40
CA ALA A 224 -5.89 -13.36 -7.10
C ALA A 224 -5.29 -14.04 -8.35
N PHE A 225 -6.10 -14.73 -9.17
CA PHE A 225 -5.62 -15.33 -10.42
C PHE A 225 -5.11 -14.30 -11.43
N VAL A 226 -5.75 -13.13 -11.49
CA VAL A 226 -5.29 -12.01 -12.34
C VAL A 226 -3.95 -11.46 -11.82
N ILE A 227 -3.85 -11.25 -10.50
CA ILE A 227 -2.63 -10.71 -9.86
C ILE A 227 -1.44 -11.67 -10.00
N ILE A 228 -1.67 -12.99 -10.10
CA ILE A 228 -0.58 -13.94 -10.31
C ILE A 228 0.17 -13.68 -11.64
N GLN A 229 -0.48 -13.11 -12.64
CA GLN A 229 0.14 -12.77 -13.93
C GLN A 229 0.88 -11.41 -13.92
N TRP A 230 0.76 -10.63 -12.84
CA TRP A 230 1.41 -9.34 -12.71
C TRP A 230 2.93 -9.49 -12.55
N LYS A 231 3.70 -8.87 -13.43
CA LYS A 231 5.18 -8.94 -13.43
C LYS A 231 5.85 -7.93 -12.47
N GLY A 232 5.11 -6.90 -12.04
CA GLY A 232 5.63 -5.89 -11.10
C GLY A 232 5.57 -6.35 -9.64
N THR A 233 6.17 -5.57 -8.74
CA THR A 233 6.10 -5.84 -7.29
C THR A 233 4.69 -5.56 -6.75
N LEU A 234 4.16 -6.45 -5.91
CA LEU A 234 2.83 -6.28 -5.29
C LEU A 234 2.74 -5.03 -4.39
N PHE A 235 3.84 -4.66 -3.75
CA PHE A 235 3.90 -3.47 -2.90
C PHE A 235 3.58 -2.18 -3.68
N HIS A 236 4.23 -2.00 -4.84
CA HIS A 236 4.01 -0.84 -5.71
C HIS A 236 2.58 -0.78 -6.23
N LEU A 237 2.08 -1.92 -6.73
CA LEU A 237 0.71 -2.05 -7.22
C LEU A 237 -0.31 -1.68 -6.14
N THR A 238 -0.09 -2.17 -4.91
CA THR A 238 -0.98 -1.93 -3.77
C THR A 238 -1.03 -0.45 -3.38
N ILE A 239 0.13 0.21 -3.30
CA ILE A 239 0.20 1.65 -2.98
C ILE A 239 -0.53 2.46 -4.05
N GLN A 240 -0.27 2.16 -5.31
CA GLN A 240 -0.83 2.89 -6.44
C GLN A 240 -2.36 2.74 -6.50
N ILE A 241 -2.89 1.52 -6.47
CA ILE A 241 -4.35 1.28 -6.48
C ILE A 241 -5.03 1.92 -5.26
N THR A 242 -4.44 1.76 -4.06
CA THR A 242 -5.01 2.37 -2.84
C THR A 242 -5.02 3.88 -2.95
N GLY A 243 -3.92 4.47 -3.42
CA GLY A 243 -3.80 5.91 -3.65
C GLY A 243 -4.83 6.41 -4.66
N MET A 244 -4.97 5.74 -5.80
CA MET A 244 -5.89 6.15 -6.87
C MET A 244 -7.36 6.12 -6.43
N LEU A 245 -7.77 5.03 -5.77
CA LEU A 245 -9.19 4.78 -5.46
C LEU A 245 -9.65 5.38 -4.13
N SER A 246 -8.78 5.44 -3.12
CA SER A 246 -9.16 5.91 -1.78
C SER A 246 -8.97 7.42 -1.60
N SER A 247 -8.03 8.05 -2.31
CA SER A 247 -7.70 9.46 -2.04
C SER A 247 -8.78 10.49 -2.41
N PRO A 248 -9.59 10.32 -3.47
CA PRO A 248 -10.67 11.27 -3.76
C PRO A 248 -11.68 11.36 -2.62
N PHE A 249 -12.03 10.22 -2.02
CA PHE A 249 -12.92 10.18 -0.87
C PHE A 249 -12.32 10.89 0.35
N ALA A 250 -11.02 10.73 0.61
CA ALA A 250 -10.38 11.44 1.71
C ALA A 250 -10.48 12.97 1.54
N GLY A 251 -10.31 13.47 0.32
CA GLY A 251 -10.53 14.88 0.01
C GLY A 251 -11.97 15.32 0.27
N MET A 252 -12.95 14.53 -0.16
CA MET A 252 -14.37 14.78 0.12
C MET A 252 -14.70 14.84 1.63
N PHE A 253 -14.10 13.95 2.44
CA PHE A 253 -14.24 13.99 3.90
C PHE A 253 -13.63 15.28 4.49
N VAL A 254 -12.45 15.70 4.01
CA VAL A 254 -11.83 16.97 4.42
C VAL A 254 -12.71 18.16 4.06
N VAL A 255 -13.32 18.16 2.87
CA VAL A 255 -14.27 19.18 2.44
C VAL A 255 -15.47 19.27 3.40
N GLY A 256 -16.08 18.12 3.72
CA GLY A 256 -17.23 18.07 4.62
C GLY A 256 -16.92 18.49 6.05
N MET A 257 -15.68 18.31 6.53
CA MET A 257 -15.27 18.70 7.88
C MET A 257 -14.82 20.16 7.98
N LEU A 258 -14.09 20.68 6.99
CA LEU A 258 -13.42 21.98 7.09
C LEU A 258 -14.11 23.11 6.32
N PHE A 259 -14.95 22.81 5.32
CA PHE A 259 -15.51 23.80 4.40
C PHE A 259 -17.05 23.79 4.43
N PRO A 260 -17.68 24.47 5.41
CA PRO A 260 -19.13 24.42 5.63
C PRO A 260 -19.96 25.06 4.50
N PHE A 261 -19.34 25.86 3.63
CA PHE A 261 -20.02 26.48 2.47
C PHE A 261 -20.13 25.55 1.26
N CYS A 262 -19.49 24.38 1.28
CA CYS A 262 -19.56 23.40 0.19
C CYS A 262 -20.86 22.59 0.25
N ASN A 263 -21.52 22.43 -0.90
CA ASN A 263 -22.76 21.67 -1.01
C ASN A 263 -22.52 20.25 -1.57
N THR A 264 -23.55 19.41 -1.57
CA THR A 264 -23.45 18.03 -2.07
C THR A 264 -23.00 17.97 -3.53
N LYS A 265 -23.42 18.92 -4.38
CA LYS A 265 -23.05 18.95 -5.80
C LYS A 265 -21.57 19.31 -5.98
N SER A 266 -21.06 20.27 -5.22
CA SER A 266 -19.65 20.66 -5.26
C SER A 266 -18.74 19.57 -4.71
N ALA A 267 -19.15 18.90 -3.63
CA ALA A 267 -18.44 17.75 -3.08
C ALA A 267 -18.36 16.58 -4.07
N LEU A 268 -19.48 16.24 -4.74
CA LEU A 268 -19.50 15.21 -5.78
C LEU A 268 -18.68 15.61 -7.01
N GLY A 269 -18.74 16.88 -7.42
CA GLY A 269 -17.91 17.42 -8.51
C GLY A 269 -16.42 17.23 -8.23
N GLY A 270 -15.96 17.63 -7.04
CA GLY A 270 -14.57 17.40 -6.62
C GLY A 270 -14.20 15.92 -6.55
N LEU A 271 -15.08 15.07 -6.04
CA LEU A 271 -14.87 13.63 -5.98
C LEU A 271 -14.64 13.02 -7.38
N PHE A 272 -15.56 13.26 -8.32
CA PHE A 272 -15.48 12.65 -9.66
C PHE A 272 -14.35 13.23 -10.51
N THR A 273 -14.07 14.54 -10.42
CA THR A 273 -12.91 15.14 -11.08
C THR A 273 -11.61 14.54 -10.56
N ALA A 274 -11.47 14.39 -9.24
CA ALA A 274 -10.30 13.76 -8.65
C ALA A 274 -10.14 12.28 -9.07
N PHE A 275 -11.24 11.52 -9.12
CA PHE A 275 -11.22 10.16 -9.68
C PHE A 275 -10.74 10.13 -11.13
N GLY A 276 -11.23 11.04 -11.98
CA GLY A 276 -10.80 11.13 -13.37
C GLY A 276 -9.28 11.38 -13.48
N VAL A 277 -8.77 12.32 -12.70
CA VAL A 277 -7.34 12.66 -12.69
C VAL A 277 -6.49 11.50 -12.16
N THR A 278 -6.85 10.89 -11.03
CA THR A 278 -6.05 9.80 -10.45
C THR A 278 -6.13 8.52 -11.28
N LEU A 279 -7.28 8.22 -11.89
CA LEU A 279 -7.43 7.10 -12.81
C LEU A 279 -6.61 7.31 -14.09
N TRP A 280 -6.65 8.51 -14.67
CA TRP A 280 -5.79 8.85 -15.81
C TRP A 280 -4.33 8.64 -15.43
N LEU A 281 -3.82 9.32 -14.39
CA LEU A 281 -2.41 9.21 -13.98
C LEU A 281 -2.02 7.76 -13.65
N GLY A 282 -2.92 7.00 -13.04
CA GLY A 282 -2.62 5.67 -12.55
C GLY A 282 -2.63 4.62 -13.64
N VAL A 283 -3.66 4.62 -14.49
CA VAL A 283 -3.75 3.74 -15.65
C VAL A 283 -2.68 4.09 -16.68
N GLY A 284 -2.43 5.38 -16.93
CA GLY A 284 -1.37 5.82 -17.82
C GLY A 284 0.03 5.39 -17.34
N SER A 285 0.29 5.44 -16.04
CA SER A 285 1.50 4.87 -15.43
C SER A 285 1.63 3.36 -15.65
N MET A 286 0.53 2.61 -15.53
CA MET A 286 0.52 1.16 -15.77
C MET A 286 0.77 0.81 -17.24
N LEU A 287 0.15 1.56 -18.17
CA LEU A 287 0.26 1.34 -19.62
C LEU A 287 1.62 1.77 -20.19
N GLN A 288 2.23 2.81 -19.63
CA GLN A 288 3.54 3.30 -20.08
C GLN A 288 4.74 2.58 -19.44
N THR A 289 4.52 1.46 -18.76
CA THR A 289 5.60 0.67 -18.14
C THR A 289 6.48 -0.08 -19.18
N THR A 290 6.86 0.57 -20.29
CA THR A 290 8.02 0.18 -21.11
C THR A 290 9.35 0.51 -20.44
N ARG A 291 9.35 1.12 -19.24
CA ARG A 291 10.52 1.16 -18.35
C ARG A 291 10.08 0.74 -16.96
N ALA A 292 10.27 -0.53 -16.64
CA ALA A 292 10.20 -1.01 -15.26
C ALA A 292 11.02 -0.05 -14.38
N PRO A 293 10.52 0.36 -13.20
CA PRO A 293 11.30 1.20 -12.32
C PRO A 293 12.63 0.49 -12.10
N SER A 294 13.73 1.18 -12.38
CA SER A 294 15.08 0.63 -12.30
C SER A 294 15.28 0.14 -10.88
N VAL A 295 15.07 -1.16 -10.67
CA VAL A 295 15.55 -1.84 -9.49
C VAL A 295 17.05 -1.64 -9.49
N LEU A 296 17.62 -1.26 -8.35
CA LEU A 296 19.07 -1.16 -8.25
C LEU A 296 19.64 -2.53 -8.62
N ALA A 297 20.69 -2.52 -9.44
CA ALA A 297 21.27 -3.73 -9.99
C ALA A 297 21.67 -4.68 -8.86
N THR A 298 21.47 -5.97 -9.11
CA THR A 298 21.86 -7.08 -8.25
C THR A 298 22.69 -8.05 -9.07
N THR A 299 23.59 -8.78 -8.42
CA THR A 299 24.59 -9.63 -9.09
C THR A 299 24.25 -11.11 -8.91
N ALA A 300 24.51 -11.91 -9.95
CA ALA A 300 24.36 -13.37 -9.93
C ALA A 300 25.70 -14.12 -9.97
N ASP A 301 26.82 -13.40 -10.09
CA ASP A 301 28.17 -13.95 -10.30
C ASP A 301 28.64 -14.87 -9.16
N GLY A 302 28.12 -14.68 -7.95
CA GLY A 302 28.44 -15.51 -6.79
C GLY A 302 27.51 -16.71 -6.59
N CYS A 303 26.60 -17.00 -7.52
CA CYS A 303 25.65 -18.10 -7.36
C CYS A 303 26.27 -19.46 -7.71
N PRO A 304 26.02 -20.52 -6.92
CA PRO A 304 26.45 -21.87 -7.27
C PRO A 304 25.77 -22.33 -8.56
N VAL A 305 26.57 -22.64 -9.58
CA VAL A 305 26.07 -23.22 -10.83
C VAL A 305 25.72 -24.68 -10.57
N ASN A 306 24.48 -24.94 -10.16
CA ASN A 306 23.99 -26.32 -10.15
C ASN A 306 23.78 -26.77 -11.59
N ALA A 307 24.75 -27.50 -12.11
CA ALA A 307 24.69 -28.23 -13.37
C ALA A 307 23.56 -29.27 -13.32
N THR A 308 22.33 -28.88 -13.68
CA THR A 308 21.27 -29.83 -14.09
C THR A 308 20.14 -29.22 -14.91
N THR A 309 20.22 -27.95 -15.27
CA THR A 309 19.37 -27.38 -16.32
C THR A 309 20.24 -26.78 -17.40
N ASN A 310 20.36 -27.49 -18.52
CA ASN A 310 20.64 -26.90 -19.83
C ASN A 310 19.57 -25.83 -20.09
N SER A 311 19.82 -24.64 -19.60
CA SER A 311 19.17 -23.42 -20.05
C SER A 311 20.32 -22.53 -20.44
N ASN A 312 20.39 -22.19 -21.72
CA ASN A 312 21.24 -21.14 -22.25
C ASN A 312 21.18 -19.95 -21.28
N TYR A 313 22.20 -19.82 -20.43
CA TYR A 313 22.54 -18.55 -19.85
C TYR A 313 22.93 -17.70 -21.06
N THR A 314 21.97 -16.93 -21.56
CA THR A 314 22.34 -15.69 -22.22
C THR A 314 22.99 -14.86 -21.12
N VAL A 315 24.31 -15.05 -20.97
CA VAL A 315 25.17 -13.99 -20.50
C VAL A 315 24.85 -12.85 -21.43
N TRP A 316 23.97 -11.95 -20.98
CA TRP A 316 23.89 -10.63 -21.57
C TRP A 316 25.23 -10.01 -21.24
N ASP A 317 26.18 -10.27 -22.13
CA ASP A 317 27.50 -9.68 -22.16
C ASP A 317 27.25 -8.18 -22.32
N SER A 318 27.07 -7.54 -21.17
CA SER A 318 26.97 -6.11 -21.05
C SER A 318 28.35 -5.64 -20.64
N THR A 319 29.28 -5.78 -21.58
CA THR A 319 30.22 -4.71 -21.90
C THR A 319 29.45 -3.49 -22.44
N THR A 320 28.41 -3.09 -21.73
CA THR A 320 27.93 -1.72 -21.72
C THR A 320 28.44 -1.23 -20.39
N SER A 321 29.53 -0.48 -20.43
CA SER A 321 29.92 0.46 -19.40
C SER A 321 28.64 1.12 -18.90
N GLN A 322 28.09 0.63 -17.79
CA GLN A 322 27.04 1.35 -17.09
C GLN A 322 27.76 2.50 -16.42
N THR A 323 28.08 3.51 -17.25
CA THR A 323 28.15 4.88 -16.78
C THR A 323 26.99 5.04 -15.83
N HIS A 324 27.27 5.49 -14.61
CA HIS A 324 26.28 6.01 -13.70
C HIS A 324 25.40 7.01 -14.46
N VAL A 325 24.34 6.53 -15.09
CA VAL A 325 23.27 7.39 -15.56
C VAL A 325 22.43 7.65 -14.32
N PHE A 326 22.96 8.51 -13.43
CA PHE A 326 22.14 9.67 -13.07
C PHE A 326 21.53 10.11 -14.39
N GLY A 327 20.21 10.09 -14.50
CA GLY A 327 19.54 10.68 -15.65
C GLY A 327 19.94 12.15 -15.72
N GLN A 328 21.10 12.43 -16.29
CA GLN A 328 21.48 13.71 -16.83
C GLN A 328 20.60 13.83 -18.06
N HIS A 329 19.38 14.31 -17.81
CA HIS A 329 18.52 14.72 -18.90
C HIS A 329 19.28 15.83 -19.61
N ASN A 330 19.64 15.57 -20.86
CA ASN A 330 19.93 16.64 -21.80
C ASN A 330 18.77 17.63 -21.69
N SER A 331 19.11 18.85 -21.31
CA SER A 331 18.22 19.97 -21.06
C SER A 331 17.56 20.41 -22.37
N THR A 332 16.60 19.65 -22.86
CA THR A 332 15.44 20.24 -23.55
C THR A 332 14.36 20.33 -22.49
N ASN A 333 14.21 21.52 -21.90
CA ASN A 333 13.20 21.88 -20.90
C ASN A 333 11.78 21.83 -21.51
N ILE A 334 11.36 20.67 -22.02
CA ILE A 334 10.02 20.45 -22.55
C ILE A 334 9.40 19.37 -21.67
N PHE A 335 8.52 19.81 -20.78
CA PHE A 335 7.71 18.93 -19.96
C PHE A 335 6.74 18.16 -20.86
N HIS A 336 6.92 16.85 -21.00
CA HIS A 336 5.98 16.03 -21.75
C HIS A 336 4.89 15.52 -20.81
N MET A 337 3.64 15.45 -21.26
CA MET A 337 2.54 14.86 -20.48
C MET A 337 2.84 13.40 -20.06
N THR A 338 3.75 12.72 -20.77
CA THR A 338 4.20 11.38 -20.44
C THR A 338 5.07 11.33 -19.17
N ASP A 339 5.71 12.43 -18.78
CA ASP A 339 6.52 12.49 -17.57
C ASP A 339 5.66 12.42 -16.31
N LEU A 340 4.40 12.87 -16.36
CA LEU A 340 3.43 12.74 -15.26
C LEU A 340 3.16 11.28 -14.85
N TYR A 341 3.32 10.34 -15.77
CA TYR A 341 3.14 8.92 -15.49
C TYR A 341 4.31 8.30 -14.71
N ARG A 342 5.42 9.03 -14.57
CA ARG A 342 6.58 8.65 -13.75
C ARG A 342 6.43 9.07 -12.28
N MET A 343 5.33 9.73 -11.92
CA MET A 343 5.06 10.20 -10.57
C MET A 343 5.17 9.08 -9.53
N SER A 344 5.77 9.38 -8.38
CA SER A 344 5.88 8.41 -7.29
C SER A 344 4.50 7.87 -6.87
N PRO A 345 4.34 6.55 -6.67
CA PRO A 345 3.10 5.95 -6.16
C PRO A 345 2.59 6.58 -4.87
N MET A 346 3.50 7.09 -4.02
CA MET A 346 3.16 7.74 -2.77
C MET A 346 2.41 9.07 -2.98
N MET A 347 2.64 9.75 -4.12
CA MET A 347 2.03 11.03 -4.45
C MET A 347 0.59 10.92 -4.94
N TYR A 348 0.15 9.75 -5.40
CA TYR A 348 -1.23 9.54 -5.86
C TYR A 348 -2.24 9.86 -4.76
N ALA A 349 -1.90 9.52 -3.51
CA ALA A 349 -2.76 9.82 -2.38
C ALA A 349 -2.89 11.33 -2.12
N ALA A 350 -1.78 12.07 -2.23
CA ALA A 350 -1.79 13.51 -2.07
C ALA A 350 -2.54 14.19 -3.22
N VAL A 351 -2.23 13.85 -4.47
CA VAL A 351 -2.84 14.44 -5.66
C VAL A 351 -4.35 14.24 -5.66
N GLY A 352 -4.85 13.03 -5.44
CA GLY A 352 -6.30 12.79 -5.49
C GLY A 352 -7.07 13.49 -4.37
N SER A 353 -6.52 13.54 -3.15
CA SER A 353 -7.13 14.29 -2.06
C SER A 353 -7.10 15.80 -2.31
N SER A 354 -5.96 16.35 -2.77
CA SER A 354 -5.82 17.78 -3.06
C SER A 354 -6.72 18.23 -4.21
N VAL A 355 -6.77 17.49 -5.32
CA VAL A 355 -7.65 17.80 -6.46
C VAL A 355 -9.12 17.78 -6.02
N SER A 356 -9.51 16.80 -5.20
CA SER A 356 -10.87 16.72 -4.68
C SER A 356 -11.24 17.95 -3.84
N VAL A 357 -10.35 18.37 -2.93
CA VAL A 357 -10.56 19.56 -2.09
C VAL A 357 -10.61 20.83 -2.94
N ILE A 358 -9.63 21.04 -3.84
CA ILE A 358 -9.52 22.26 -4.64
C ILE A 358 -10.76 22.44 -5.52
N VAL A 359 -11.16 21.40 -6.24
CA VAL A 359 -12.33 21.47 -7.15
C VAL A 359 -13.62 21.64 -6.35
N ALA A 360 -13.78 20.93 -5.23
CA ALA A 360 -14.98 21.06 -4.41
C ALA A 360 -15.11 22.45 -3.77
N VAL A 361 -14.00 23.03 -3.30
CA VAL A 361 -13.96 24.40 -2.73
C VAL A 361 -14.25 25.43 -3.80
N PHE A 362 -13.67 25.29 -5.00
CA PHE A 362 -13.93 26.18 -6.12
C PHE A 362 -15.41 26.17 -6.52
N LEU A 363 -15.98 24.99 -6.76
CA LEU A 363 -17.40 24.84 -7.11
C LEU A 363 -18.32 25.29 -5.96
N GLY A 364 -17.94 25.04 -4.71
CA GLY A 364 -18.67 25.47 -3.52
C GLY A 364 -18.68 26.99 -3.39
N GLY A 365 -17.55 27.65 -3.63
CA GLY A 365 -17.41 29.10 -3.65
C GLY A 365 -18.26 29.75 -4.73
N VAL A 366 -18.19 29.24 -5.96
CA VAL A 366 -19.03 29.72 -7.09
C VAL A 366 -20.52 29.54 -6.77
N SER A 367 -20.90 28.38 -6.24
CA SER A 367 -22.30 28.13 -5.87
C SER A 367 -22.77 29.03 -4.74
N SER A 368 -21.96 29.24 -3.70
CA SER A 368 -22.29 30.12 -2.58
C SER A 368 -22.44 31.57 -3.03
N ALA A 369 -21.54 32.05 -3.89
CA ALA A 369 -21.64 33.38 -4.50
C ALA A 369 -22.90 33.54 -5.37
N TYR A 370 -23.27 32.50 -6.13
CA TYR A 370 -24.48 32.49 -6.94
C TYR A 370 -25.78 32.49 -6.11
N TYR A 371 -25.77 31.83 -4.95
CA TYR A 371 -26.95 31.75 -4.06
C TYR A 371 -27.02 32.88 -3.02
N ARG A 372 -25.98 33.70 -2.83
CA ARG A 372 -25.97 34.88 -1.92
C ARG A 372 -26.99 35.97 -2.26
N GLY A 373 -27.82 35.80 -3.28
CA GLY A 373 -28.90 36.74 -3.65
C GLY A 373 -30.25 36.08 -3.95
N LYS A 374 -30.44 34.78 -3.70
CA LYS A 374 -31.73 34.10 -3.88
C LYS A 374 -32.25 33.64 -2.52
N PRO A 375 -33.54 33.85 -2.19
CA PRO A 375 -34.11 33.32 -0.96
C PRO A 375 -33.93 31.79 -0.96
N LEU A 376 -33.27 31.29 0.08
CA LEU A 376 -33.19 29.86 0.39
C LEU A 376 -34.62 29.38 0.67
N TYR A 377 -35.30 28.85 -0.34
CA TYR A 377 -36.59 28.20 -0.15
C TYR A 377 -36.39 26.88 0.60
N GLN A 378 -37.29 26.72 1.59
CA GLN A 378 -37.42 25.68 2.60
C GLN A 378 -37.36 24.24 2.07
#